data_AF-A0A0B3ANN0-F1
#
_entry.id   AF-A0A0B3ANN0-F1
#
_cell.length_a   1.000
_cell.length_b   1.000
_cell.length_c   1.000
_cell.angle_alpha   90.00
_cell.angle_beta   90.00
_cell.angle_gamma   90.00
#
_symmetry.space_group_name_H-M   'P 1'
#
loop_
_entity.id
_entity.type
_entity.pdbx_description
1 polymer ?
#
loop_
_entity_poly.entity_id
_entity_poly.type
_entity_poly.pdbx_seq_one_letter_code
_entity_poly.pdbx_strand_id
1 'polypeptide(L)'
;MLMEKQNLRQRCEWPGSNALMIEYHDKEWGTPTRDDGKLWEYFVLDTFQAGLSWQIILNKRENFRKALNNFNARRIAMYGNADITRLLKDEGIIRNKLKINGLVINARKFLEVQKEFGSFANYIWGFTGNKTMHRNVKSLKELRATSPESDKMSADLKQRGFKFVGSTICYAFMQGAGLVNDHTTSCFRYAEIRRSGRKS
;
A
#
# COMPACT_ATOMS: atom_id res chain seq x y z
N MET A 1 -11.58 -13.00 -38.45
CA MET A 1 -11.13 -13.62 -37.18
C MET A 1 -9.65 -13.26 -37.00
N LEU A 2 -9.39 -12.00 -36.60
CA LEU A 2 -8.03 -11.52 -36.35
C LEU A 2 -7.72 -11.81 -34.89
N MET A 3 -6.95 -12.86 -34.64
CA MET A 3 -6.31 -13.06 -33.35
C MET A 3 -5.38 -11.88 -33.12
N GLU A 4 -5.79 -10.96 -32.24
CA GLU A 4 -4.91 -9.95 -31.68
C GLU A 4 -3.67 -10.64 -31.13
N LYS A 5 -2.51 -10.29 -31.69
CA LYS A 5 -1.21 -10.58 -31.07
C LYS A 5 -1.19 -9.84 -29.73
N GLN A 6 -1.70 -10.48 -28.67
CA GLN A 6 -1.42 -10.08 -27.32
C GLN A 6 0.10 -10.09 -27.18
N ASN A 7 0.69 -8.91 -27.11
CA ASN A 7 2.07 -8.75 -26.68
C ASN A 7 2.13 -9.40 -25.29
N LEU A 8 2.64 -10.63 -25.22
CA LEU A 8 2.72 -11.44 -24.00
C LEU A 8 3.73 -10.78 -23.06
N ARG A 9 3.32 -9.70 -22.41
CA ARG A 9 4.09 -9.05 -21.36
C ARG A 9 4.20 -10.04 -20.21
N GLN A 10 5.40 -10.57 -19.99
CA GLN A 10 5.66 -11.44 -18.85
C GLN A 10 5.41 -10.64 -17.56
N ARG A 11 4.57 -11.19 -16.67
CA ARG A 11 4.21 -10.58 -15.38
C ARG A 11 4.89 -11.32 -14.24
N CYS A 12 4.83 -10.74 -13.04
CA CYS A 12 4.96 -11.55 -11.84
C CYS A 12 3.87 -12.63 -11.82
N GLU A 13 4.11 -13.75 -11.13
CA GLU A 13 3.15 -14.86 -11.07
C GLU A 13 1.96 -14.58 -10.12
N TRP A 14 2.16 -13.75 -9.09
CA TRP A 14 1.19 -13.53 -8.02
C TRP A 14 -0.18 -12.91 -8.42
N PRO A 15 -0.31 -12.12 -9.51
CA PRO A 15 -1.63 -11.64 -9.94
C PRO A 15 -2.54 -12.79 -10.40
N GLY A 16 -1.96 -13.94 -10.77
CA GLY A 16 -2.67 -15.10 -11.31
C GLY A 16 -3.49 -14.72 -12.54
N SER A 17 -4.73 -15.20 -12.59
CA SER A 17 -5.69 -14.92 -13.67
C SER A 17 -6.75 -13.87 -13.31
N ASN A 18 -6.69 -13.27 -12.11
CA ASN A 18 -7.71 -12.32 -11.68
C ASN A 18 -7.48 -10.94 -12.34
N ALA A 19 -8.46 -10.48 -13.13
CA ALA A 19 -8.36 -9.24 -13.90
C ALA A 19 -8.04 -8.01 -13.04
N LEU A 20 -8.64 -7.88 -11.86
CA LEU A 20 -8.40 -6.74 -10.97
C LEU A 20 -6.99 -6.76 -10.37
N MET A 21 -6.49 -7.95 -10.00
CA MET A 21 -5.11 -8.13 -9.55
C MET A 21 -4.09 -7.85 -10.66
N ILE A 22 -4.38 -8.28 -11.89
CA ILE A 22 -3.57 -7.99 -13.08
C ILE A 22 -3.52 -6.49 -13.34
N GLU A 23 -4.65 -5.80 -13.26
CA GLU A 23 -4.70 -4.34 -13.45
C GLU A 23 -3.91 -3.60 -12.36
N TYR A 24 -4.07 -3.98 -11.10
CA TYR A 24 -3.30 -3.43 -9.99
C TYR A 24 -1.79 -3.66 -10.18
N HIS A 25 -1.38 -4.87 -10.58
CA HIS A 25 0.02 -5.17 -10.91
C HIS A 25 0.55 -4.28 -12.05
N ASP A 26 -0.21 -4.17 -13.14
CA ASP A 26 0.24 -3.55 -14.38
C ASP A 26 0.29 -2.02 -14.27
N LYS A 27 -0.55 -1.41 -13.43
CA LYS A 27 -0.70 0.05 -13.37
C LYS A 27 -0.25 0.67 -12.06
N GLU A 28 -0.35 -0.05 -10.95
CA GLU A 28 -0.20 0.53 -9.61
C GLU A 28 0.99 -0.03 -8.84
N TRP A 29 1.06 -1.34 -8.66
CA TRP A 29 2.05 -1.97 -7.77
C TRP A 29 3.49 -1.69 -8.24
N GLY A 30 4.31 -1.22 -7.30
CA GLY A 30 5.69 -0.82 -7.55
C GLY A 30 5.86 0.53 -8.24
N THR A 31 4.78 1.23 -8.65
CA THR A 31 4.89 2.59 -9.21
C THR A 31 5.24 3.58 -8.11
N PRO A 32 6.40 4.26 -8.17
CA PRO A 32 6.77 5.25 -7.16
C PRO A 32 5.74 6.38 -7.10
N THR A 33 5.24 6.68 -5.90
CA THR A 33 4.36 7.83 -5.65
C THR A 33 4.84 8.70 -4.50
N ARG A 34 4.73 10.01 -4.68
CA ARG A 34 4.98 11.04 -3.65
C ARG A 34 3.71 11.78 -3.25
N ASP A 35 2.56 11.37 -3.80
CA ASP A 35 1.26 11.93 -3.43
C ASP A 35 0.82 11.39 -2.07
N ASP A 36 0.68 12.28 -1.09
CA ASP A 36 0.31 11.94 0.29
C ASP A 36 -1.06 11.25 0.37
N GLY A 37 -2.02 11.63 -0.47
CA GLY A 37 -3.37 11.04 -0.49
C GLY A 37 -3.32 9.58 -0.93
N LYS A 38 -2.57 9.28 -1.99
CA LYS A 38 -2.35 7.93 -2.50
C LYS A 38 -1.54 7.07 -1.54
N LEU A 39 -0.49 7.64 -0.93
CA LEU A 39 0.29 6.95 0.10
C LEU A 39 -0.58 6.62 1.32
N TRP A 40 -1.42 7.56 1.76
CA TRP A 40 -2.36 7.33 2.84
C TRP A 40 -3.38 6.24 2.51
N GLU A 41 -3.94 6.26 1.29
CA GLU A 41 -4.86 5.22 0.83
C GLU A 41 -4.21 3.82 0.87
N TYR A 42 -3.01 3.65 0.31
CA TYR A 42 -2.27 2.39 0.36
C TYR A 42 -1.98 1.96 1.80
N PHE A 43 -1.47 2.88 2.62
CA PHE A 43 -1.19 2.61 4.03
C PHE A 43 -2.42 2.10 4.78
N VAL A 44 -3.58 2.76 4.61
CA VAL A 44 -4.84 2.30 5.21
C VAL A 44 -5.19 0.90 4.73
N LEU A 45 -5.19 0.65 3.42
CA LEU A 45 -5.55 -0.65 2.86
C LEU A 45 -4.64 -1.78 3.36
N ASP A 46 -3.33 -1.54 3.44
CA ASP A 46 -2.36 -2.51 3.97
C ASP A 46 -2.57 -2.79 5.48
N THR A 47 -2.90 -1.78 6.29
CA THR A 47 -3.24 -2.01 7.71
C THR A 47 -4.50 -2.87 7.87
N PHE A 48 -5.45 -2.77 6.92
CA PHE A 48 -6.64 -3.61 6.88
C PHE A 48 -6.40 -5.01 6.29
N GLN A 49 -5.31 -5.22 5.56
CA GLN A 49 -4.95 -6.50 4.96
C GLN A 49 -4.51 -7.57 5.96
N ALA A 50 -4.05 -7.21 7.17
CA ALA A 50 -3.53 -8.17 8.15
C ALA A 50 -4.47 -9.37 8.37
N GLY A 51 -4.04 -10.58 8.00
CA GLY A 51 -4.83 -11.82 8.09
C GLY A 51 -5.80 -12.08 6.94
N LEU A 52 -5.70 -11.36 5.82
CA LEU A 52 -6.54 -11.49 4.62
C LEU A 52 -5.66 -11.49 3.36
N SER A 53 -6.21 -11.97 2.24
CA SER A 53 -5.54 -11.81 0.94
C SER A 53 -5.66 -10.38 0.42
N TRP A 54 -4.67 -9.91 -0.34
CA TRP A 54 -4.75 -8.59 -0.99
C TRP A 54 -5.93 -8.49 -1.96
N GLN A 55 -6.29 -9.59 -2.63
CA GLN A 55 -7.46 -9.66 -3.51
C GLN A 55 -8.77 -9.27 -2.79
N ILE A 56 -8.94 -9.70 -1.52
CA ILE A 56 -10.11 -9.29 -0.71
C ILE A 56 -10.11 -7.77 -0.49
N ILE A 57 -8.95 -7.20 -0.18
CA ILE A 57 -8.81 -5.76 0.06
C ILE A 57 -9.09 -4.97 -1.22
N LEU A 58 -8.51 -5.40 -2.34
CA LEU A 58 -8.65 -4.74 -3.62
C LEU A 58 -10.11 -4.77 -4.13
N ASN A 59 -10.80 -5.91 -3.97
CA ASN A 59 -12.24 -6.02 -4.26
C ASN A 59 -13.11 -5.06 -3.41
N LYS A 60 -12.65 -4.71 -2.20
CA LYS A 60 -13.36 -3.81 -1.28
C LYS A 60 -12.88 -2.35 -1.35
N ARG A 61 -11.89 -2.04 -2.19
CA ARG A 61 -11.24 -0.71 -2.23
C ARG A 61 -12.23 0.43 -2.51
N GLU A 62 -13.14 0.24 -3.46
CA GLU A 62 -14.19 1.26 -3.74
C GLU A 62 -15.17 1.43 -2.58
N ASN A 63 -15.48 0.35 -1.86
CA ASN A 63 -16.34 0.43 -0.67
C ASN A 63 -15.63 1.18 0.46
N PHE A 64 -14.34 0.92 0.69
CA PHE A 64 -13.53 1.71 1.62
C PHE A 64 -13.51 3.18 1.23
N ARG A 65 -13.33 3.50 -0.06
CA ARG A 65 -13.36 4.88 -0.55
C ARG A 65 -14.67 5.59 -0.20
N LYS A 66 -15.81 4.93 -0.42
CA LYS A 66 -17.13 5.46 -0.04
C LYS A 66 -17.28 5.60 1.48
N ALA A 67 -16.98 4.54 2.23
CA ALA A 67 -17.18 4.45 3.67
C ALA A 67 -16.32 5.45 4.47
N LEU A 68 -15.13 5.77 3.95
CA LEU A 68 -14.10 6.59 4.60
C LEU A 68 -13.98 8.01 4.01
N ASN A 69 -15.05 8.52 3.38
CA ASN A 69 -15.08 9.86 2.78
C ASN A 69 -13.89 10.13 1.83
N ASN A 70 -13.66 9.23 0.89
CA ASN A 70 -12.53 9.25 -0.04
C ASN A 70 -11.17 9.27 0.67
N PHE A 71 -11.04 8.45 1.73
CA PHE A 71 -9.85 8.37 2.59
C PHE A 71 -9.42 9.71 3.20
N ASN A 72 -10.33 10.67 3.41
CA ASN A 72 -9.97 11.97 3.97
C ASN A 72 -9.47 11.86 5.42
N ALA A 73 -8.15 11.93 5.63
CA ALA A 73 -7.52 11.75 6.92
C ALA A 73 -8.02 12.74 7.99
N ARG A 74 -8.31 14.01 7.62
CA ARG A 74 -8.84 15.01 8.56
C ARG A 74 -10.22 14.63 9.09
N ARG A 75 -11.10 14.14 8.21
CA ARG A 75 -12.43 13.65 8.62
C ARG A 75 -12.33 12.39 9.46
N ILE A 76 -11.52 11.43 9.03
CA ILE A 76 -11.33 10.15 9.75
C ILE A 76 -10.74 10.39 11.15
N ALA A 77 -9.81 11.34 11.30
CA ALA A 77 -9.23 11.68 12.60
C ALA A 77 -10.28 12.18 13.63
N MET A 78 -11.40 12.73 13.14
CA MET A 78 -12.50 13.23 13.95
C MET A 78 -13.60 12.18 14.23
N TYR A 79 -13.51 10.99 13.64
CA TYR A 79 -14.53 9.96 13.83
C TYR A 79 -14.70 9.59 15.31
N GLY A 80 -15.97 9.56 15.73
CA GLY A 80 -16.38 9.20 17.08
C GLY A 80 -17.03 7.81 17.15
N ASN A 81 -17.66 7.51 18.29
CA ASN A 81 -18.34 6.22 18.52
C ASN A 81 -19.45 5.93 17.50
N ALA A 82 -20.18 6.96 17.06
CA ALA A 82 -21.21 6.83 16.05
C ALA A 82 -20.63 6.37 14.69
N ASP A 83 -19.52 6.95 14.26
CA ASP A 83 -18.82 6.54 13.04
C ASP A 83 -18.26 5.13 13.13
N ILE A 84 -17.64 4.78 14.26
CA ILE A 84 -17.15 3.42 14.49
C ILE A 84 -18.30 2.41 14.41
N THR A 85 -19.44 2.72 15.02
CA THR A 85 -20.64 1.86 15.00
C THR A 85 -21.19 1.72 13.58
N ARG A 86 -21.25 2.82 12.82
CA ARG A 86 -21.64 2.82 11.41
C ARG A 86 -20.72 1.94 10.57
N LEU A 87 -19.40 2.09 10.70
CA LEU A 87 -18.42 1.30 9.96
C LEU A 87 -18.47 -0.19 10.33
N LEU A 88 -18.74 -0.52 11.59
CA LEU A 88 -18.92 -1.91 12.02
C LEU A 88 -20.16 -2.59 11.43
N LYS A 89 -21.14 -1.83 10.94
CA LYS A 89 -22.34 -2.35 10.26
C LYS A 89 -22.17 -2.44 8.75
N ASP A 90 -21.13 -1.83 8.18
CA ASP A 90 -20.90 -1.79 6.73
C ASP A 90 -20.26 -3.09 6.23
N GLU A 91 -21.03 -3.91 5.51
CA GLU A 91 -20.57 -5.19 4.95
C GLU A 91 -19.64 -5.02 3.74
N GLY A 92 -19.62 -3.82 3.16
CA GLY A 92 -18.75 -3.44 2.04
C GLY A 92 -17.28 -3.43 2.43
N ILE A 93 -16.95 -3.21 3.72
CA ILE A 93 -15.59 -3.14 4.24
C ILE A 93 -15.24 -4.35 5.14
N ILE A 94 -14.09 -4.28 5.82
CA ILE A 94 -13.67 -5.27 6.82
C ILE A 94 -14.16 -4.82 8.20
N ARG A 95 -15.19 -5.51 8.72
CA ARG A 95 -15.88 -5.21 9.99
C ARG A 95 -15.09 -5.69 11.22
N ASN A 96 -13.86 -5.20 11.38
CA ASN A 96 -13.02 -5.52 12.53
C ASN A 96 -12.88 -4.30 13.45
N LYS A 97 -13.37 -4.42 14.69
CA LYS A 97 -13.38 -3.32 15.67
C LYS A 97 -11.98 -2.78 15.97
N LEU A 98 -10.97 -3.63 16.08
CA LEU A 98 -9.61 -3.17 16.36
C LEU A 98 -9.01 -2.40 15.19
N LYS A 99 -9.20 -2.88 13.95
CA LYS A 99 -8.73 -2.19 12.73
C LYS A 99 -9.43 -0.84 12.53
N ILE A 100 -10.74 -0.76 12.75
CA ILE A 100 -11.50 0.49 12.64
C ILE A 100 -11.07 1.51 13.70
N ASN A 101 -10.85 1.09 14.95
CA ASN A 101 -10.29 2.00 15.96
C ASN A 101 -8.85 2.41 15.61
N GLY A 102 -8.05 1.47 15.10
CA GLY A 102 -6.70 1.72 14.62
C GLY A 102 -6.64 2.74 13.48
N LEU A 103 -7.61 2.73 12.57
CA LEU A 103 -7.74 3.69 11.47
C LEU A 103 -7.85 5.13 11.97
N VAL A 104 -8.69 5.38 12.99
CA VAL A 104 -8.86 6.73 13.56
C VAL A 104 -7.56 7.22 14.21
N ILE A 105 -6.86 6.32 14.94
CA ILE A 105 -5.55 6.61 15.52
C ILE A 105 -4.53 6.92 14.42
N ASN A 106 -4.46 6.07 13.39
CA ASN A 106 -3.54 6.23 12.27
C ASN A 106 -3.79 7.53 11.52
N ALA A 107 -5.04 7.96 11.34
CA ALA A 107 -5.36 9.22 10.68
C ALA A 107 -4.84 10.43 11.47
N ARG A 108 -4.96 10.41 12.81
CA ARG A 108 -4.37 11.44 13.68
C ARG A 108 -2.85 11.45 13.56
N LYS A 109 -2.21 10.28 13.63
CA LYS A 109 -0.75 10.15 13.52
C LYS A 109 -0.21 10.52 12.14
N PHE A 110 -0.95 10.24 11.08
CA PHE A 110 -0.64 10.69 9.74
C PHE A 110 -0.60 12.23 9.65
N LEU A 111 -1.60 12.92 10.21
CA LEU A 111 -1.63 14.39 10.23
C LEU A 111 -0.51 15.00 11.09
N GLU A 112 -0.16 14.36 12.21
CA GLU A 112 0.99 14.76 13.04
C GLU A 112 2.30 14.62 12.25
N VAL A 113 2.51 13.51 11.55
CA VAL A 113 3.68 13.29 10.68
C VAL A 113 3.73 14.32 9.55
N GLN A 114 2.62 14.62 8.90
CA GLN A 114 2.59 15.67 7.87
C GLN A 114 3.03 17.03 8.43
N LYS A 115 2.65 17.35 9.67
CA LYS A 115 3.08 18.59 10.33
C LYS A 115 4.57 18.60 10.65
N GLU A 116 5.13 17.47 11.11
CA GLU A 116 6.54 17.35 11.50
C GLU A 116 7.50 17.30 10.30
N PHE A 117 7.13 16.57 9.24
CA PHE A 117 7.99 16.30 8.09
C PHE A 117 7.63 17.12 6.83
N GLY A 118 6.63 17.99 6.95
CA GLY A 118 6.03 18.73 5.84
C GLY A 118 5.09 17.88 4.95
N SER A 119 5.35 16.57 4.82
CA SER A 119 4.47 15.61 4.14
C SER A 119 4.72 14.19 4.66
N PHE A 120 3.73 13.31 4.48
CA PHE A 120 3.88 11.88 4.77
C PHE A 120 4.86 11.21 3.80
N ALA A 121 4.88 11.67 2.54
CA ALA A 121 5.85 11.22 1.54
C ALA A 121 7.28 11.46 1.99
N ASN A 122 7.63 12.65 2.50
CA ASN A 122 8.98 12.96 2.96
C ASN A 122 9.41 12.01 4.10
N TYR A 123 8.51 11.75 5.04
CA TYR A 123 8.73 10.82 6.13
C TYR A 123 8.96 9.38 5.64
N ILE A 124 8.02 8.83 4.86
CA ILE A 124 8.08 7.44 4.41
C ILE A 124 9.24 7.18 3.44
N TRP A 125 9.53 8.09 2.52
CA TRP A 125 10.64 7.93 1.58
C TRP A 125 12.02 8.11 2.24
N GLY A 126 12.09 8.72 3.43
CA GLY A 126 13.31 8.80 4.22
C GLY A 126 13.89 7.41 4.56
N PHE A 127 13.04 6.40 4.74
CA PHE A 127 13.48 5.03 5.05
C PHE A 127 14.26 4.33 3.92
N THR A 128 14.16 4.82 2.68
CA THR A 128 14.88 4.28 1.53
C THR A 128 15.87 5.28 0.92
N GLY A 129 16.27 6.31 1.68
CA GLY A 129 17.17 7.35 1.19
C GLY A 129 16.57 8.14 0.01
N ASN A 130 15.25 8.34 0.02
CA ASN A 130 14.49 9.07 -0.99
C ASN A 130 14.56 8.50 -2.41
N LYS A 131 14.88 7.21 -2.57
CA LYS A 131 14.97 6.53 -3.86
C LYS A 131 14.26 5.18 -3.84
N THR A 132 13.76 4.74 -4.99
CA THR A 132 13.22 3.39 -5.12
C THR A 132 14.35 2.38 -5.05
N MET A 133 14.19 1.39 -4.18
CA MET A 133 15.14 0.28 -4.06
C MET A 133 14.78 -0.80 -5.08
N HIS A 134 15.66 -1.03 -6.06
CA HIS A 134 15.46 -2.10 -7.04
C HIS A 134 16.06 -3.40 -6.51
N ARG A 135 15.23 -4.41 -6.23
CA ARG A 135 15.70 -5.74 -5.85
C ARG A 135 15.83 -6.62 -7.09
N ASN A 136 16.81 -7.53 -7.09
CA ASN A 136 17.02 -8.47 -8.20
C ASN A 136 16.32 -9.80 -7.90
N VAL A 137 15.00 -9.77 -7.78
CA VAL A 137 14.17 -10.94 -7.47
C VAL A 137 13.99 -11.77 -8.74
N LYS A 138 14.46 -13.01 -8.79
CA LYS A 138 14.33 -13.86 -10.00
C LYS A 138 13.00 -14.61 -10.04
N SER A 139 12.44 -14.94 -8.88
CA SER A 139 11.17 -15.68 -8.76
C SER A 139 10.42 -15.32 -7.49
N LEU A 140 9.13 -15.67 -7.40
CA LEU A 140 8.33 -15.43 -6.19
C LEU A 140 8.93 -16.08 -4.93
N LYS A 141 9.67 -17.18 -5.07
CA LYS A 141 10.31 -17.88 -3.94
C LYS A 141 11.41 -17.04 -3.27
N GLU A 142 11.95 -16.05 -3.98
CA GLU A 142 12.97 -15.13 -3.46
C GLU A 142 12.35 -13.88 -2.82
N LEU A 143 11.03 -13.67 -2.96
CA LEU A 143 10.35 -12.55 -2.32
C LEU A 143 10.36 -12.71 -0.80
N ARG A 144 10.84 -11.66 -0.14
CA ARG A 144 10.87 -11.60 1.32
C ARG A 144 9.55 -11.02 1.83
N ALA A 145 9.13 -11.47 2.99
CA ALA A 145 7.98 -10.88 3.69
C ALA A 145 8.34 -9.59 4.44
N THR A 146 9.63 -9.36 4.71
CA THR A 146 10.16 -8.19 5.42
C THR A 146 11.54 -7.80 4.87
N SER A 147 12.02 -6.62 5.25
CA SER A 147 13.35 -6.09 4.97
C SER A 147 13.87 -5.27 6.14
N PRO A 148 15.20 -5.00 6.22
CA PRO A 148 15.74 -4.09 7.22
C PRO A 148 15.08 -2.71 7.20
N GLU A 149 14.67 -2.22 6.02
CA GLU A 149 14.00 -0.94 5.88
C GLU A 149 12.55 -0.97 6.42
N SER A 150 11.82 -2.07 6.18
CA SER A 150 10.47 -2.25 6.75
C SER A 150 10.50 -2.49 8.26
N ASP A 151 11.56 -3.12 8.78
CA ASP A 151 11.76 -3.29 10.22
C ASP A 151 11.95 -1.93 10.91
N LYS A 152 12.78 -1.06 10.32
CA LYS A 152 12.98 0.32 10.79
C LYS A 152 11.69 1.15 10.71
N MET A 153 11.00 1.09 9.58
CA MET A 153 9.72 1.78 9.40
C MET A 153 8.68 1.29 10.41
N SER A 154 8.59 -0.02 10.64
CA SER A 154 7.69 -0.62 11.62
C SER A 154 7.99 -0.14 13.05
N ALA A 155 9.26 -0.13 13.44
CA ALA A 155 9.68 0.32 14.76
C ALA A 155 9.32 1.81 14.99
N ASP A 156 9.64 2.68 14.03
CA ASP A 156 9.39 4.12 14.13
C ASP A 156 7.88 4.43 14.14
N LEU A 157 7.11 3.83 13.22
CA LEU A 157 5.65 3.97 13.19
C LEU A 157 5.00 3.51 14.51
N LYS A 158 5.46 2.40 15.11
CA LYS A 158 4.98 1.94 16.41
C LYS A 158 5.31 2.94 17.51
N GLN A 159 6.53 3.47 17.53
CA GLN A 159 6.95 4.50 18.49
C GLN A 159 6.09 5.78 18.37
N ARG A 160 5.71 6.16 17.15
CA ARG A 160 4.78 7.27 16.86
C ARG A 160 3.32 6.95 17.17
N GLY A 161 3.01 5.72 17.56
CA GLY A 161 1.69 5.30 18.00
C GLY A 161 0.75 4.80 16.90
N PHE A 162 1.24 4.61 15.67
CA PHE A 162 0.47 3.95 14.62
C PHE A 162 0.11 2.50 15.02
N LYS A 163 -0.98 2.01 14.46
CA LYS A 163 -1.59 0.69 14.74
C LYS A 163 -1.57 -0.16 13.48
N PHE A 164 -1.43 -1.48 13.67
CA PHE A 164 -1.34 -2.47 12.58
C PHE A 164 -0.18 -2.20 11.60
N VAL A 165 0.96 -1.79 12.13
CA VAL A 165 2.18 -1.44 11.37
C VAL A 165 3.30 -2.43 11.63
N GLY A 166 3.01 -3.74 11.54
CA GLY A 166 4.05 -4.78 11.59
C GLY A 166 4.98 -4.68 10.38
N SER A 167 6.21 -5.20 10.49
CA SER A 167 7.21 -5.11 9.41
C SER A 167 6.70 -5.70 8.10
N THR A 168 5.94 -6.81 8.14
CA THR A 168 5.33 -7.39 6.94
C THR A 168 4.33 -6.45 6.26
N ILE A 169 3.52 -5.74 7.05
CA ILE A 169 2.56 -4.76 6.54
C ILE A 169 3.30 -3.55 5.96
N CYS A 170 4.36 -3.09 6.65
CA CYS A 170 5.20 -2.01 6.16
C CYS A 170 5.89 -2.38 4.85
N TYR A 171 6.37 -3.63 4.71
CA TYR A 171 7.01 -4.08 3.48
C TYR A 171 6.02 -4.20 2.33
N ALA A 172 4.81 -4.73 2.56
CA ALA A 172 3.74 -4.75 1.57
C ALA A 172 3.39 -3.33 1.08
N PHE A 173 3.28 -2.38 2.01
CA PHE A 173 3.08 -0.97 1.71
C PHE A 173 4.23 -0.38 0.89
N MET A 174 5.49 -0.65 1.27
CA MET A 174 6.66 -0.20 0.52
C MET A 174 6.69 -0.72 -0.92
N GLN A 175 6.28 -1.98 -1.12
CA GLN A 175 6.15 -2.57 -2.45
C GLN A 175 5.01 -1.91 -3.24
N GLY A 176 3.83 -1.76 -2.63
CA GLY A 176 2.67 -1.13 -3.26
C GLY A 176 2.93 0.32 -3.70
N ALA A 177 3.53 1.11 -2.82
CA ALA A 177 3.85 2.52 -3.04
C ALA A 177 5.12 2.77 -3.89
N GLY A 178 5.83 1.72 -4.28
CA GLY A 178 7.02 1.81 -5.13
C GLY A 178 8.28 2.32 -4.43
N LEU A 179 8.33 2.27 -3.09
CA LEU A 179 9.58 2.44 -2.34
C LEU A 179 10.55 1.30 -2.66
N VAL A 180 10.01 0.11 -2.91
CA VAL A 180 10.75 -1.07 -3.36
C VAL A 180 10.15 -1.55 -4.68
N ASN A 181 11.02 -1.75 -5.67
CA ASN A 181 10.67 -2.46 -6.90
C ASN A 181 11.05 -3.94 -6.72
N ASP A 182 10.04 -4.73 -6.36
CA ASP A 182 10.12 -6.18 -6.14
C ASP A 182 9.47 -6.97 -7.29
N HIS A 183 9.17 -6.32 -8.43
CA HIS A 183 8.83 -7.07 -9.63
C HIS A 183 9.95 -8.06 -9.96
N THR A 184 9.59 -9.28 -10.36
CA THR A 184 10.62 -10.23 -10.80
C THR A 184 11.39 -9.66 -11.97
N THR A 185 12.68 -10.01 -12.12
CA THR A 185 13.53 -9.42 -13.15
C THR A 185 13.05 -9.69 -14.59
N SER A 186 12.23 -10.73 -14.77
CA SER A 186 11.59 -11.06 -16.05
C SER A 186 10.24 -10.35 -16.27
N CYS A 187 9.66 -9.73 -15.24
CA CYS A 187 8.42 -8.97 -15.36
C CYS A 187 8.63 -7.69 -16.17
N PHE A 188 7.71 -7.38 -17.09
CA PHE A 188 7.78 -6.18 -17.92
C PHE A 188 7.86 -4.88 -17.10
N ARG A 189 7.20 -4.85 -15.94
CA ARG A 189 7.16 -3.72 -15.02
C ARG A 189 8.48 -3.47 -14.31
N TYR A 190 9.32 -4.51 -14.13
CA TYR A 190 10.63 -4.37 -13.49
C TYR A 190 11.50 -3.37 -14.24
N ALA A 191 11.62 -3.56 -15.56
CA ALA A 191 12.38 -2.66 -16.43
C ALA A 191 11.72 -1.29 -16.57
N GLU A 192 10.39 -1.23 -16.62
CA GLU A 192 9.62 0.01 -16.71
C GLU A 192 9.88 0.93 -15.50
N ILE A 193 9.72 0.42 -14.29
CA ILE A 193 9.95 1.18 -13.04
C ILE A 193 11.41 1.59 -12.90
N ARG A 194 12.36 0.71 -13.27
CA ARG A 194 13.79 1.03 -13.21
C ARG A 194 14.19 2.13 -14.19
N ARG A 195 13.46 2.31 -15.29
CA ARG A 195 13.70 3.39 -16.27
C ARG A 195 13.05 4.70 -15.85
N SER A 196 11.86 4.68 -15.25
CA SER A 196 11.16 5.91 -14.83
C SER A 196 11.93 6.67 -13.75
N GLY A 197 12.58 5.97 -12.81
CA GLY A 197 13.42 6.57 -11.76
C GLY A 197 14.74 7.22 -12.24
N ARG A 198 15.05 7.17 -13.55
CA ARG A 198 16.23 7.86 -14.13
C ARG A 198 15.90 9.22 -14.75
N LYS A 199 14.63 9.59 -14.84
CA LYS A 199 14.15 10.82 -15.49
C LYS A 199 13.71 11.92 -14.52
N SER A 200 13.95 11.73 -13.23
CA SER A 200 13.61 12.65 -12.13
C SER A 200 14.86 13.12 -11.41
#